data_AF-A0AAJ0ZI10-F1
#
_entry.id   AF-A0AAJ0ZI10-F1
#
_cell.length_a   1.000
_cell.length_b   1.000
_cell.length_c   1.000
_cell.angle_alpha   90.00
_cell.angle_beta   90.00
_cell.angle_gamma   90.00
#
_symmetry.space_group_name_H-M   'P 1'
#
loop_
_entity.id
_entity.type
_entity.pdbx_description
1 polymer ?
#
loop_
_entity_poly.entity_id
_entity_poly.type
_entity_poly.pdbx_seq_one_letter_code
_entity_poly.pdbx_strand_id
1 'polypeptide(L)'
;MAFDISLIKIGEVSPGTIQGASLPTMAQSWVTTNTLQVQRVSLTGSINVVSRTCITPDVMVDMGTRRLSELSGVNSSTPWKDFTIDLNNCPAFHGIYSGTGPRWLSDGTSNNLDSRTSNVLRLRLDPVRSAVNPGQGILSLDPSAPGDAPAASGIGLQVADSHGGALPLATLRPSGITPSATEGKSYQIGLKARYIQTASSITAGPANASAVFTINYQ
;
A
#
# COMPACT_ATOMS: atom_id res chain seq x y z
N MET A 1 21.27 30.19 -20.38
CA MET A 1 20.14 30.47 -19.47
C MET A 1 19.41 29.17 -19.26
N ALA A 2 19.16 28.79 -18.00
CA ALA A 2 18.44 27.57 -17.65
C ALA A 2 17.14 27.96 -16.92
N PHE A 3 16.07 27.21 -17.13
CA PHE A 3 14.77 27.44 -16.52
C PHE A 3 14.37 26.15 -15.81
N ASP A 4 13.94 26.27 -14.56
CA ASP A 4 13.39 25.15 -13.81
C ASP A 4 11.88 25.34 -13.71
N ILE A 5 11.11 24.33 -14.13
CA ILE A 5 9.66 24.30 -13.99
C ILE A 5 9.31 23.19 -13.02
N SER A 6 8.55 23.51 -11.99
CA SER A 6 8.09 22.55 -10.98
C SER A 6 6.58 22.66 -10.82
N LEU A 7 5.90 21.53 -10.96
CA LEU A 7 4.48 21.41 -10.59
C LEU A 7 4.43 20.86 -9.17
N ILE A 8 3.84 21.64 -8.25
CA ILE A 8 3.72 21.29 -6.85
C ILE A 8 2.24 21.07 -6.55
N LYS A 9 1.91 19.92 -5.98
CA LYS A 9 0.57 19.65 -5.46
C LYS A 9 0.36 20.50 -4.19
N ILE A 10 -0.54 21.49 -4.27
CA ILE A 10 -0.85 22.41 -3.15
C ILE A 10 -2.15 22.08 -2.40
N GLY A 11 -2.90 21.06 -2.85
CA GLY A 11 -4.18 20.67 -2.26
C GLY A 11 -4.74 19.40 -2.90
N GLU A 12 -6.00 19.09 -2.63
CA GLU A 12 -6.72 18.02 -3.33
C GLU A 12 -6.75 18.28 -4.84
N VAL A 13 -6.45 17.25 -5.65
CA VAL A 13 -6.39 17.38 -7.11
C VAL A 13 -7.39 16.40 -7.71
N SER A 14 -8.32 16.93 -8.50
CA SER A 14 -9.25 16.11 -9.27
C SER A 14 -8.52 15.44 -10.45
N PRO A 15 -8.89 14.21 -10.81
CA PRO A 15 -8.32 13.57 -11.98
C PRO A 15 -8.66 14.36 -13.25
N GLY A 16 -7.72 14.39 -14.19
CA GLY A 16 -7.84 15.17 -15.41
C GLY A 16 -6.52 15.32 -16.15
N THR A 17 -6.59 15.91 -17.34
CA THR A 17 -5.41 16.16 -18.18
C THR A 17 -5.05 17.64 -18.17
N ILE A 18 -3.85 17.96 -17.69
CA ILE A 18 -3.28 19.30 -17.83
C ILE A 18 -2.53 19.32 -19.17
N GLN A 19 -2.97 20.19 -20.08
CA GLN A 19 -2.27 20.38 -21.35
C GLN A 19 -1.13 21.38 -21.18
N GLY A 20 0.06 21.07 -21.69
CA GLY A 20 1.20 21.99 -21.66
C GLY A 20 0.87 23.32 -22.33
N ALA A 21 0.05 23.29 -23.39
CA ALA A 21 -0.40 24.48 -24.11
C ALA A 21 -1.33 25.39 -23.28
N SER A 22 -1.99 24.87 -22.23
CA SER A 22 -2.77 25.69 -21.30
C SER A 22 -1.93 26.30 -20.18
N LEU A 23 -0.64 25.95 -20.08
CA LEU A 23 0.27 26.55 -19.11
C LEU A 23 0.84 27.88 -19.61
N PRO A 24 1.19 28.82 -18.72
CA PRO A 24 1.73 30.11 -19.10
C PRO A 24 2.99 29.99 -19.99
N THR A 25 3.03 30.79 -21.05
CA THR A 25 4.22 30.94 -21.90
C THR A 25 5.08 32.05 -21.34
N MET A 26 6.34 31.76 -21.04
CA MET A 26 7.30 32.79 -20.64
C MET A 26 7.87 33.48 -21.88
N ALA A 27 7.99 34.80 -21.82
CA ALA A 27 8.59 35.60 -22.88
C ALA A 27 9.55 36.63 -22.26
N GLN A 28 10.76 36.70 -22.77
CA GLN A 28 11.74 37.72 -22.41
C GLN A 28 11.94 38.65 -23.60
N SER A 29 11.77 39.95 -23.35
CA SER A 29 11.99 40.99 -24.36
C SER A 29 13.01 41.99 -23.84
N TRP A 30 13.85 42.50 -24.73
CA TRP A 30 14.67 43.67 -24.47
C TRP A 30 13.94 44.90 -25.01
N VAL A 31 13.66 45.85 -24.13
CA VAL A 31 12.96 47.08 -24.46
C VAL A 31 13.96 48.22 -24.46
N THR A 32 14.23 48.78 -25.63
CA THR A 32 14.96 50.04 -25.80
C THR A 32 14.06 51.01 -26.57
N THR A 33 14.49 51.59 -27.69
CA THR A 33 13.61 52.30 -28.64
C THR A 33 12.78 51.36 -29.51
N ASN A 34 13.19 50.09 -29.62
CA ASN A 34 12.41 48.99 -30.20
C ASN A 34 12.27 47.86 -29.18
N THR A 35 11.23 47.04 -29.33
CA THR A 35 11.03 45.83 -28.52
C THR A 35 11.51 44.61 -29.29
N LEU A 36 12.61 44.01 -28.86
CA LEU A 36 13.12 42.75 -29.42
C LEU A 36 12.72 41.60 -28.50
N GLN A 37 11.93 40.64 -29.00
CA GLN A 37 11.67 39.40 -28.27
C GLN A 37 12.92 38.52 -28.34
N VAL A 38 13.61 38.38 -27.22
CA VAL A 38 14.87 37.61 -27.12
C VAL A 38 14.58 36.13 -26.87
N GLN A 39 13.48 35.83 -26.19
CA GLN A 39 13.13 34.45 -25.88
C GLN A 39 11.63 34.26 -25.71
N ARG A 40 11.13 33.10 -26.16
CA ARG A 40 9.79 32.59 -25.89
C ARG A 40 9.89 31.11 -25.55
N VAL A 41 9.31 30.70 -24.43
CA VAL A 41 9.23 29.28 -24.05
C VAL A 41 7.80 28.95 -23.72
N SER A 42 7.21 28.11 -24.56
CA SER A 42 5.88 27.53 -24.40
C SER A 42 6.01 26.05 -24.03
N LEU A 43 5.15 25.57 -23.14
CA LEU A 43 5.12 24.16 -22.78
C LEU A 43 4.22 23.40 -23.76
N THR A 44 4.61 22.17 -24.09
CA THR A 44 3.82 21.24 -24.91
C THR A 44 3.73 19.89 -24.22
N GLY A 45 2.84 19.02 -24.71
CA GLY A 45 2.56 17.72 -24.09
C GLY A 45 1.37 17.75 -23.14
N SER A 46 1.19 16.68 -22.38
CA SER A 46 0.08 16.53 -21.44
C SER A 46 0.53 15.82 -20.18
N ILE A 47 -0.07 16.19 -19.05
CA ILE A 47 0.11 15.53 -17.75
C ILE A 47 -1.25 14.97 -17.35
N ASN A 48 -1.33 13.66 -17.18
CA ASN A 48 -2.55 13.00 -16.73
C ASN A 48 -2.48 12.80 -15.21
N VAL A 49 -3.38 13.44 -14.48
CA VAL A 49 -3.58 13.20 -13.05
C VAL A 49 -4.60 12.07 -12.92
N VAL A 50 -4.15 10.93 -12.37
CA VAL A 50 -4.99 9.76 -12.13
C VAL A 50 -5.13 9.58 -10.63
N SER A 51 -6.36 9.59 -10.11
CA SER A 51 -6.67 9.42 -8.69
C SER A 51 -7.30 8.04 -8.42
N ARG A 52 -6.76 6.98 -9.03
CA ARG A 52 -7.26 5.61 -8.90
C ARG A 52 -6.45 4.84 -7.85
N THR A 53 -7.06 3.91 -7.13
CA THR A 53 -6.36 2.94 -6.26
C THR A 53 -6.39 1.55 -6.89
N CYS A 54 -5.63 0.61 -6.33
CA CYS A 54 -5.77 -0.78 -6.73
C CYS A 54 -7.15 -1.33 -6.34
N ILE A 55 -7.62 -2.32 -7.09
CA ILE A 55 -8.80 -3.12 -6.75
C ILE A 55 -8.34 -4.26 -5.82
N THR A 56 -8.96 -4.37 -4.65
CA THR A 56 -8.63 -5.42 -3.66
C THR A 56 -9.85 -6.31 -3.42
N PRO A 57 -9.81 -7.59 -3.80
CA PRO A 57 -10.87 -8.53 -3.46
C PRO A 57 -10.83 -8.90 -1.97
N ASP A 58 -11.94 -9.42 -1.46
CA ASP A 58 -11.99 -10.01 -0.12
C ASP A 58 -11.13 -11.28 -0.06
N VAL A 59 -10.46 -11.47 1.07
CA VAL A 59 -9.54 -12.59 1.28
C VAL A 59 -10.14 -13.58 2.27
N MET A 60 -10.44 -14.78 1.78
CA MET A 60 -10.88 -15.91 2.61
C MET A 60 -9.75 -16.92 2.74
N VAL A 61 -9.33 -17.20 3.98
CA VAL A 61 -8.26 -18.16 4.27
C VAL A 61 -8.87 -19.40 4.92
N ASP A 62 -8.94 -20.50 4.18
CA ASP A 62 -9.37 -21.78 4.74
C ASP A 62 -8.24 -22.40 5.58
N MET A 63 -8.44 -22.35 6.89
CA MET A 63 -7.52 -22.88 7.90
C MET A 63 -7.68 -24.40 8.13
N GLY A 64 -8.77 -24.98 7.62
CA GLY A 64 -9.13 -26.38 7.78
C GLY A 64 -9.39 -26.82 9.21
N THR A 65 -9.61 -28.12 9.38
CA THR A 65 -9.80 -28.75 10.70
C THR A 65 -8.45 -29.09 11.33
N ARG A 66 -8.27 -28.75 12.61
CA ARG A 66 -7.05 -29.02 13.39
C ARG A 66 -7.35 -29.83 14.63
N ARG A 67 -6.42 -30.71 15.01
CA ARG A 67 -6.57 -31.52 16.22
C ARG A 67 -6.01 -30.75 17.41
N LEU A 68 -6.72 -30.79 18.54
CA LEU A 68 -6.25 -30.17 19.78
C LEU A 68 -4.89 -30.72 20.24
N SER A 69 -4.57 -31.97 19.89
CA SER A 69 -3.26 -32.58 20.19
C SER A 69 -2.06 -31.88 19.52
N GLU A 70 -2.29 -31.07 18.48
CA GLU A 70 -1.25 -30.23 17.86
C GLU A 70 -0.85 -29.06 18.77
N LEU A 71 -1.71 -28.71 19.74
CA LEU A 71 -1.53 -27.61 20.67
C LEU A 71 -1.21 -28.19 22.06
N SER A 72 0.08 -28.28 22.38
CA SER A 72 0.61 -28.96 23.57
C SER A 72 0.90 -28.04 24.76
N GLY A 73 0.50 -26.76 24.68
CA GLY A 73 0.73 -25.78 25.73
C GLY A 73 0.70 -24.34 25.20
N VAL A 74 0.73 -23.36 26.11
CA VAL A 74 0.75 -21.93 25.74
C VAL A 74 1.93 -21.65 24.81
N ASN A 75 1.67 -20.93 23.71
CA ASN A 75 2.60 -20.66 22.60
C ASN A 75 2.89 -21.83 21.65
N SER A 76 2.30 -23.01 21.86
CA SER A 76 2.26 -24.03 20.81
C SER A 76 1.36 -23.59 19.67
N SER A 77 1.69 -23.99 18.44
CA SER A 77 1.03 -23.48 17.25
C SER A 77 0.95 -24.53 16.15
N THR A 78 -0.08 -24.44 15.32
CA THR A 78 -0.19 -25.26 14.11
C THR A 78 0.85 -24.83 13.05
N PRO A 79 1.07 -25.65 12.01
CA PRO A 79 1.86 -25.23 10.86
C PRO A 79 1.31 -23.96 10.21
N TRP A 80 2.19 -23.18 9.57
CA TRP A 80 1.82 -22.00 8.80
C TRP A 80 0.98 -22.37 7.57
N LYS A 81 -0.02 -21.56 7.29
CA LYS A 81 -0.79 -21.53 6.06
C LYS A 81 -0.48 -20.22 5.33
N ASP A 82 0.09 -20.32 4.13
CA ASP A 82 0.34 -19.16 3.30
C ASP A 82 -0.95 -18.63 2.67
N PHE A 83 -1.06 -17.31 2.57
CA PHE A 83 -2.13 -16.63 1.84
C PHE A 83 -1.63 -15.28 1.28
N THR A 84 -2.38 -14.70 0.35
CA THR A 84 -2.01 -13.43 -0.30
C THR A 84 -3.15 -12.41 -0.20
N ILE A 85 -2.79 -11.14 -0.13
CA ILE A 85 -3.70 -10.03 -0.44
C ILE A 85 -3.37 -9.56 -1.85
N ASP A 86 -4.31 -9.71 -2.77
CA ASP A 86 -4.13 -9.34 -4.16
C ASP A 86 -4.51 -7.87 -4.39
N LEU A 87 -3.65 -7.16 -5.10
CA LEU A 87 -3.85 -5.78 -5.53
C LEU A 87 -3.91 -5.76 -7.05
N ASN A 88 -5.11 -5.65 -7.60
CA ASN A 88 -5.36 -5.79 -9.03
C ASN A 88 -5.54 -4.43 -9.72
N ASN A 89 -5.13 -4.35 -10.99
CA ASN A 89 -5.36 -3.19 -11.85
C ASN A 89 -4.95 -1.86 -11.18
N CYS A 90 -3.74 -1.83 -10.62
CA CYS A 90 -3.22 -0.65 -9.93
C CYS A 90 -2.85 0.46 -10.92
N PRO A 91 -2.94 1.73 -10.50
CA PRO A 91 -2.41 2.85 -11.29
C PRO A 91 -0.89 2.76 -11.43
N ALA A 92 -0.34 3.51 -12.39
CA ALA A 92 1.08 3.77 -12.48
C ALA A 92 1.58 4.61 -11.29
N PHE A 93 2.65 4.15 -10.64
CA PHE A 93 3.28 4.82 -9.52
C PHE A 93 4.56 5.51 -9.99
N HIS A 94 4.48 6.81 -10.26
CA HIS A 94 5.60 7.58 -10.81
C HIS A 94 6.59 8.13 -9.77
N GLY A 95 6.31 8.00 -8.47
CA GLY A 95 7.13 8.56 -7.40
C GLY A 95 7.08 10.10 -7.34
N ILE A 96 7.92 10.67 -6.48
CA ILE A 96 8.01 12.12 -6.25
C ILE A 96 9.48 12.60 -6.30
N TYR A 97 9.70 13.84 -6.70
CA TYR A 97 10.97 14.52 -6.49
C TYR A 97 10.92 15.24 -5.14
N SER A 98 11.70 14.76 -4.17
CA SER A 98 11.77 15.34 -2.81
C SER A 98 12.89 16.39 -2.66
N GLY A 99 13.75 16.53 -3.67
CA GLY A 99 14.85 17.49 -3.72
C GLY A 99 14.87 18.25 -5.04
N THR A 100 16.04 18.35 -5.67
CA THR A 100 16.16 18.95 -7.01
C THR A 100 15.30 18.16 -8.00
N GLY A 101 14.48 18.85 -8.79
CA GLY A 101 13.69 18.24 -9.86
C GLY A 101 14.57 17.84 -11.06
N PRO A 102 13.96 17.32 -12.15
CA PRO A 102 14.67 17.15 -13.40
C PRO A 102 15.17 18.51 -13.91
N ARG A 103 16.28 18.55 -14.65
CA ARG A 103 16.66 19.76 -15.39
C ARG A 103 16.77 19.45 -16.87
N TRP A 104 16.35 20.40 -17.68
CA TRP A 104 16.38 20.33 -19.13
C TRP A 104 17.48 21.27 -19.62
N LEU A 105 18.50 20.68 -20.24
CA LEU A 105 19.66 21.39 -20.74
C LEU A 105 19.37 21.96 -22.14
N SER A 106 20.10 22.99 -22.53
CA SER A 106 19.91 23.67 -23.83
C SER A 106 20.26 22.79 -25.03
N ASP A 107 20.93 21.65 -24.82
CA ASP A 107 21.22 20.62 -25.82
C ASP A 107 20.06 19.61 -26.00
N GLY A 108 18.95 19.80 -25.29
CA GLY A 108 17.78 18.91 -25.32
C GLY A 108 17.91 17.68 -24.41
N THR A 109 19.02 17.51 -23.70
CA THR A 109 19.16 16.43 -22.72
C THR A 109 18.48 16.78 -21.40
N SER A 110 18.12 15.75 -20.63
CA SER A 110 17.59 15.92 -19.27
C SER A 110 18.50 15.25 -18.25
N ASN A 111 18.71 15.90 -17.11
CA ASN A 111 19.39 15.31 -15.98
C ASN A 111 18.40 15.08 -14.83
N ASN A 112 18.78 14.22 -13.90
CA ASN A 112 18.08 14.00 -12.63
C ASN A 112 16.64 13.44 -12.76
N LEU A 113 16.26 12.93 -13.94
CA LEU A 113 14.94 12.34 -14.18
C LEU A 113 14.70 11.06 -13.33
N ASP A 114 15.75 10.32 -13.01
CA ASP A 114 15.64 9.06 -12.23
C ASP A 114 15.85 9.23 -10.72
N SER A 115 15.99 10.47 -10.23
CA SER A 115 16.14 10.76 -8.79
C SER A 115 14.85 10.70 -7.96
N ARG A 116 13.80 10.07 -8.52
CA ARG A 116 12.48 10.00 -7.92
C ARG A 116 12.52 9.10 -6.69
N THR A 117 11.92 9.57 -5.60
CA THR A 117 11.56 8.71 -4.48
C THR A 117 10.33 7.91 -4.89
N SER A 118 10.45 6.58 -4.95
CA SER A 118 9.34 5.70 -5.30
C SER A 118 8.21 5.79 -4.28
N ASN A 119 6.99 5.65 -4.76
CA ASN A 119 5.81 5.52 -3.90
C ASN A 119 5.94 4.25 -3.04
N VAL A 120 5.37 4.29 -1.83
CA VAL A 120 5.36 3.17 -0.90
C VAL A 120 3.91 2.81 -0.58
N LEU A 121 3.55 1.55 -0.85
CA LEU A 121 2.29 0.99 -0.36
C LEU A 121 2.52 0.48 1.06
N ARG A 122 1.62 0.87 1.97
CA ARG A 122 1.62 0.38 3.34
C ARG A 122 0.36 -0.43 3.62
N LEU A 123 0.54 -1.50 4.38
CA LEU A 123 -0.51 -2.37 4.89
C LEU A 123 -0.74 -2.09 6.38
N ARG A 124 -2.01 -2.05 6.77
CA ARG A 124 -2.45 -2.10 8.16
C ARG A 124 -3.53 -3.17 8.28
N LEU A 125 -3.45 -4.00 9.31
CA LEU A 125 -4.46 -5.02 9.61
C LEU A 125 -5.14 -4.69 10.93
N ASP A 126 -6.42 -4.36 10.88
CA ASP A 126 -7.26 -4.00 12.02
C ASP A 126 -8.16 -5.18 12.40
N PRO A 127 -8.05 -5.69 13.63
CA PRO A 127 -8.88 -6.80 14.05
C PRO A 127 -10.33 -6.32 14.24
N VAL A 128 -11.32 -7.12 13.83
CA VAL A 128 -12.76 -6.78 14.04
C VAL A 128 -13.11 -6.83 15.54
N ARG A 129 -12.32 -7.59 16.31
CA ARG A 129 -12.45 -7.78 17.74
C ARG A 129 -11.15 -7.42 18.46
N SER A 130 -11.22 -7.24 19.78
CA SER A 130 -10.02 -7.01 20.59
C SER A 130 -9.04 -8.18 20.43
N ALA A 131 -7.89 -7.91 19.82
CA ALA A 131 -6.85 -8.90 19.61
C ALA A 131 -6.31 -9.46 20.93
N VAL A 132 -5.94 -10.74 20.94
CA VAL A 132 -5.34 -11.40 22.12
C VAL A 132 -3.93 -10.86 22.36
N ASN A 133 -3.14 -10.73 21.30
CA ASN A 133 -1.84 -10.07 21.35
C ASN A 133 -1.60 -9.29 20.05
N PRO A 134 -1.92 -7.99 20.02
CA PRO A 134 -1.74 -7.18 18.82
C PRO A 134 -0.29 -7.06 18.38
N GLY A 135 0.68 -7.08 19.31
CA GLY A 135 2.11 -6.97 18.98
C GLY A 135 2.66 -8.19 18.22
N GLN A 136 2.04 -9.37 18.40
CA GLN A 136 2.42 -10.61 17.75
C GLN A 136 1.50 -11.01 16.58
N GLY A 137 0.53 -10.18 16.21
CA GLY A 137 -0.42 -10.49 15.14
C GLY A 137 -1.51 -11.48 15.54
N ILE A 138 -1.81 -11.65 16.84
CA ILE A 138 -2.72 -12.67 17.33
C ILE A 138 -4.14 -12.10 17.47
N LEU A 139 -5.01 -12.50 16.55
CA LEU A 139 -6.44 -12.22 16.53
C LEU A 139 -7.20 -13.09 17.54
N SER A 140 -8.27 -12.54 18.10
CA SER A 140 -9.28 -13.31 18.82
C SER A 140 -10.20 -14.04 17.85
N LEU A 141 -10.78 -15.16 18.29
CA LEU A 141 -11.81 -15.85 17.53
C LEU A 141 -13.17 -15.12 17.58
N ASP A 142 -13.91 -15.25 16.50
CA ASP A 142 -15.29 -14.82 16.37
C ASP A 142 -16.21 -15.78 17.17
N PRO A 143 -17.30 -15.27 17.74
CA PRO A 143 -18.22 -16.11 18.49
C PRO A 143 -19.06 -16.92 17.49
N SER A 144 -19.47 -18.11 17.89
CA SER A 144 -20.48 -18.84 17.12
C SER A 144 -21.81 -18.09 17.12
N ALA A 145 -22.60 -18.27 16.06
CA ALA A 145 -23.93 -17.71 16.01
C ALA A 145 -24.84 -18.36 17.08
N PRO A 146 -25.91 -17.68 17.52
CA PRO A 146 -26.85 -18.26 18.49
C PRO A 146 -27.43 -19.58 17.96
N GLY A 147 -27.29 -20.65 18.73
CA GLY A 147 -27.78 -22.00 18.36
C GLY A 147 -26.72 -22.93 17.77
N ASP A 148 -25.53 -22.43 17.43
CA ASP A 148 -24.40 -23.24 16.97
C ASP A 148 -23.53 -23.75 18.14
N ALA A 149 -22.69 -24.74 17.84
CA ALA A 149 -21.66 -25.20 18.78
C ALA A 149 -20.76 -24.03 19.20
N PRO A 150 -20.38 -23.91 20.49
CA PRO A 150 -19.58 -22.80 20.97
C PRO A 150 -18.23 -22.73 20.26
N ALA A 151 -17.77 -21.52 19.98
CA ALA A 151 -16.46 -21.28 19.36
C ALA A 151 -15.35 -21.88 20.23
N ALA A 152 -14.26 -22.29 19.58
CA ALA A 152 -13.08 -22.75 20.30
C ALA A 152 -12.57 -21.66 21.26
N SER A 153 -12.08 -22.10 22.41
CA SER A 153 -11.53 -21.20 23.44
C SER A 153 -10.09 -21.55 23.75
N GLY A 154 -9.35 -20.57 24.28
CA GLY A 154 -7.94 -20.73 24.63
C GLY A 154 -6.98 -20.78 23.44
N ILE A 155 -7.47 -20.47 22.23
CA ILE A 155 -6.68 -20.37 21.00
C ILE A 155 -6.91 -19.01 20.34
N GLY A 156 -5.94 -18.54 19.57
CA GLY A 156 -6.04 -17.36 18.72
C GLY A 156 -5.55 -17.66 17.30
N LEU A 157 -5.90 -16.78 16.35
CA LEU A 157 -5.39 -16.85 14.98
C LEU A 157 -4.23 -15.86 14.84
N GLN A 158 -3.02 -16.37 14.64
CA GLN A 158 -1.84 -15.55 14.43
C GLN A 158 -1.65 -15.28 12.94
N VAL A 159 -1.52 -14.01 12.57
CA VAL A 159 -1.09 -13.56 11.25
C VAL A 159 0.36 -13.07 11.33
N ALA A 160 1.16 -13.42 10.33
CA ALA A 160 2.57 -13.08 10.21
C ALA A 160 2.89 -12.61 8.80
N ASP A 161 4.07 -12.00 8.64
CA ASP A 161 4.61 -11.68 7.32
C ASP A 161 4.99 -12.96 6.54
N SER A 162 5.40 -12.80 5.28
CA SER A 162 5.81 -13.91 4.41
C SER A 162 7.00 -14.73 4.95
N HIS A 163 7.80 -14.17 5.85
CA HIS A 163 8.93 -14.85 6.50
C HIS A 163 8.54 -15.50 7.83
N GLY A 164 7.29 -15.34 8.28
CA GLY A 164 6.81 -15.83 9.58
C GLY A 164 7.16 -14.88 10.74
N GLY A 165 7.59 -13.66 10.44
CA GLY A 165 7.84 -12.61 11.42
C GLY A 165 6.53 -12.03 11.99
N ALA A 166 6.61 -11.50 13.21
CA ALA A 166 5.46 -10.89 13.87
C ALA A 166 4.91 -9.72 13.04
N LEU A 167 3.59 -9.71 12.85
CA LEU A 167 2.86 -8.64 12.18
C LEU A 167 2.02 -7.86 13.22
N PRO A 168 2.53 -6.72 13.76
CA PRO A 168 1.75 -5.90 14.68
C PRO A 168 0.44 -5.42 14.07
N LEU A 169 -0.66 -5.66 14.77
CA LEU A 169 -1.99 -5.24 14.36
C LEU A 169 -2.19 -3.74 14.60
N ALA A 170 -3.18 -3.15 13.91
CA ALA A 170 -3.54 -1.73 13.95
C ALA A 170 -2.36 -0.76 13.68
N THR A 171 -1.28 -1.25 13.09
CA THR A 171 -0.06 -0.49 12.81
C THR A 171 0.18 -0.46 11.31
N LEU A 172 0.46 0.73 10.77
CA LEU A 172 0.74 0.90 9.35
C LEU A 172 2.20 0.53 9.05
N ARG A 173 2.43 -0.40 8.12
CA ARG A 173 3.78 -0.92 7.81
C ARG A 173 4.00 -1.03 6.30
N PRO A 174 5.25 -0.95 5.81
CA PRO A 174 5.55 -1.21 4.40
C PRO A 174 5.01 -2.59 3.97
N SER A 175 4.33 -2.64 2.82
CA SER A 175 3.80 -3.92 2.28
C SER A 175 4.89 -4.81 1.67
N GLY A 176 6.09 -4.27 1.45
CA GLY A 176 7.17 -4.95 0.73
C GLY A 176 7.02 -4.93 -0.79
N ILE A 177 5.96 -4.30 -1.31
CA ILE A 177 5.77 -4.11 -2.75
C ILE A 177 6.67 -2.99 -3.25
N THR A 178 7.32 -3.23 -4.39
CA THR A 178 8.00 -2.20 -5.19
C THR A 178 7.07 -1.78 -6.32
N PRO A 179 6.42 -0.60 -6.23
CA PRO A 179 5.45 -0.18 -7.24
C PRO A 179 6.15 0.24 -8.53
N SER A 180 5.50 -0.05 -9.66
CA SER A 180 5.99 0.29 -11.00
C SER A 180 5.23 1.48 -11.58
N ALA A 181 5.90 2.22 -12.47
CA ALA A 181 5.32 3.29 -13.27
C ALA A 181 4.46 2.79 -14.45
N THR A 182 4.01 1.53 -14.42
CA THR A 182 3.19 0.92 -15.47
C THR A 182 1.74 0.79 -15.00
N GLU A 183 0.84 1.32 -15.82
CA GLU A 183 -0.60 1.25 -15.56
C GLU A 183 -1.13 -0.18 -15.62
N GLY A 184 -2.08 -0.52 -14.76
CA GLY A 184 -2.80 -1.79 -14.78
C GLY A 184 -2.02 -2.98 -14.19
N LYS A 185 -0.87 -2.74 -13.55
CA LYS A 185 -0.10 -3.80 -12.88
C LYS A 185 -0.86 -4.38 -11.68
N SER A 186 -0.66 -5.68 -11.44
CA SER A 186 -1.10 -6.34 -10.22
C SER A 186 0.07 -6.65 -9.31
N TYR A 187 -0.16 -6.61 -8.00
CA TYR A 187 0.80 -6.94 -6.95
C TYR A 187 0.17 -7.89 -5.94
N GLN A 188 1.01 -8.58 -5.16
CA GLN A 188 0.56 -9.48 -4.11
C GLN A 188 1.35 -9.21 -2.83
N ILE A 189 0.65 -9.20 -1.70
CA ILE A 189 1.27 -9.16 -0.37
C ILE A 189 1.16 -10.56 0.22
N GLY A 190 2.30 -11.26 0.32
CA GLY A 190 2.36 -12.59 0.94
C GLY A 190 2.34 -12.51 2.46
N LEU A 191 1.44 -13.28 3.07
CA LEU A 191 1.26 -13.37 4.51
C LEU A 191 1.10 -14.85 4.93
N LYS A 192 1.19 -15.10 6.23
CA LYS A 192 1.01 -16.42 6.82
C LYS A 192 0.02 -16.37 7.96
N ALA A 193 -0.77 -17.43 8.12
CA ALA A 193 -1.70 -17.60 9.23
C ALA A 193 -1.50 -18.95 9.92
N ARG A 194 -1.72 -19.03 11.24
CA ARG A 194 -1.76 -20.29 12.01
C ARG A 194 -2.60 -20.13 13.26
N TYR A 195 -3.07 -21.23 13.84
CA TYR A 195 -3.61 -21.19 15.19
C TYR A 195 -2.49 -21.27 16.21
N ILE A 196 -2.63 -20.54 17.31
CA ILE A 196 -1.72 -20.54 18.45
C ILE A 196 -2.51 -20.68 19.75
N GLN A 197 -2.03 -21.52 20.66
CA GLN A 197 -2.63 -21.67 21.98
C GLN A 197 -2.25 -20.50 22.87
N THR A 198 -3.26 -19.81 23.39
CA THR A 198 -3.14 -18.58 24.19
C THR A 198 -3.48 -18.80 25.67
N ALA A 199 -4.18 -19.89 26.00
CA ALA A 199 -4.51 -20.26 27.38
C ALA A 199 -4.08 -21.70 27.71
N SER A 200 -3.98 -22.01 29.01
CA SER A 200 -3.60 -23.34 29.50
C SER A 200 -4.64 -24.42 29.20
N SER A 201 -5.92 -24.04 29.14
CA SER A 201 -7.03 -24.92 28.74
C SER A 201 -7.57 -24.48 27.39
N ILE A 202 -7.85 -25.46 26.52
CA ILE A 202 -8.42 -25.25 25.19
C ILE A 202 -9.66 -26.11 25.00
N THR A 203 -10.64 -25.60 24.26
CA THR A 203 -11.87 -26.34 23.90
C THR A 203 -12.01 -26.45 22.40
N ALA A 204 -12.59 -27.56 21.93
CA ALA A 204 -12.96 -27.72 20.54
C ALA A 204 -14.15 -26.82 20.18
N GLY A 205 -14.21 -26.38 18.92
CA GLY A 205 -15.29 -25.57 18.38
C GLY A 205 -14.90 -24.90 17.07
N PRO A 206 -15.82 -24.16 16.42
CA PRO A 206 -15.49 -23.29 15.30
C PRO A 206 -14.40 -22.27 15.68
N ALA A 207 -13.47 -22.00 14.77
CA ALA A 207 -12.30 -21.15 15.03
C ALA A 207 -12.13 -20.06 13.95
N ASN A 208 -13.20 -19.33 13.67
CA ASN A 208 -13.18 -18.24 12.70
C ASN A 208 -12.58 -16.98 13.32
N ALA A 209 -11.94 -16.13 12.52
CA ALA A 209 -11.49 -14.81 12.94
C ALA A 209 -11.56 -13.83 11.77
N SER A 210 -11.88 -12.58 12.08
CA SER A 210 -12.10 -11.53 11.08
C SER A 210 -11.19 -10.32 11.34
N ALA A 211 -10.64 -9.76 10.26
CA ALA A 211 -9.84 -8.55 10.29
C ALA A 211 -10.07 -7.73 9.01
N VAL A 212 -9.96 -6.42 9.12
CA VAL A 212 -10.01 -5.47 8.01
C VAL A 212 -8.60 -5.09 7.63
N PHE A 213 -8.24 -5.23 6.37
CA PHE A 213 -6.96 -4.70 5.88
C PHE A 213 -7.17 -3.32 5.24
N THR A 214 -6.22 -2.42 5.46
CA THR A 214 -6.17 -1.09 4.85
C THR A 214 -4.88 -0.96 4.06
N ILE A 215 -5.00 -0.52 2.80
CA ILE A 215 -3.86 -0.17 1.95
C ILE A 215 -3.75 1.35 1.88
N ASN A 216 -2.62 1.87 2.33
CA ASN A 216 -2.31 3.29 2.26
C ASN A 216 -1.27 3.54 1.18
N TYR A 217 -1.55 4.47 0.27
CA TYR A 217 -0.69 4.86 -0.85
C TYR A 217 0.01 6.17 -0.48
N GLN A 218 1.35 6.16 -0.46
CA GLN A 218 2.18 7.33 -0.18
C GLN A 218 3.22 7.55 -1.26
#